data_AF-A0A831YG00-F1
#
_entry.id   AF-A0A831YG00-F1
#
_cell.length_a   1.000
_cell.length_b   1.000
_cell.length_c   1.000
_cell.angle_alpha   90.00
_cell.angle_beta   90.00
_cell.angle_gamma   90.00
#
_symmetry.space_group_name_H-M   'P 1'
#
loop_
_entity.id
_entity.type
_entity.pdbx_description
1 polymer ?
#
loop_
_entity_poly.entity_id
_entity_poly.type
_entity_poly.pdbx_seq_one_letter_code
_entity_poly.pdbx_strand_id
1 'polypeptide(L)'
;MVRKFVAPALELIMLDKALNNEFDREEALLNFGEMYATALAGDGHVGPDEIMLTVGGELGGGAALLRLATLHLLNQLLPDELKFGVRMYMGKGVYNIAAYGGDAAGLMRFLAVSAPSAGGEYLSDKFNEFVEAARVEVRLDKDSIRLTEGGNVAADLIISEGGAAVKYNVYLRRDEIVLQFQSTDRSRVELAACLLRLAGVTAEVKKVGSGDVWYVYASTDVLAAGREELRDAIRKVVEEALEKGWVDEKKAKRWLEKLEKGLVLMEGWPKYEVGLSGSGALVIRFGSTDPDSIQQVARRLNEIGLVEGRHFT
;
A
#
# COMPACT_ATOMS: atom_id res chain seq x y z
N MET A 1 -29.88 -13.13 -17.80
CA MET A 1 -29.98 -11.66 -17.72
C MET A 1 -29.46 -11.13 -16.38
N VAL A 2 -29.96 -11.63 -15.23
CA VAL A 2 -29.58 -11.12 -13.89
C VAL A 2 -28.07 -11.21 -13.59
N ARG A 3 -27.40 -12.35 -13.84
CA ARG A 3 -25.95 -12.53 -13.56
C ARG A 3 -25.02 -11.50 -14.23
N LYS A 4 -25.47 -10.85 -15.32
CA LYS A 4 -24.65 -9.95 -16.14
C LYS A 4 -24.46 -8.56 -15.53
N PHE A 5 -25.38 -8.13 -14.66
CA PHE A 5 -25.31 -6.83 -13.96
C PHE A 5 -24.83 -6.96 -12.51
N VAL A 6 -24.74 -8.19 -12.00
CA VAL A 6 -24.38 -8.45 -10.59
C VAL A 6 -22.97 -7.95 -10.28
N ALA A 7 -21.98 -8.23 -11.14
CA ALA A 7 -20.61 -7.79 -10.89
C ALA A 7 -20.47 -6.24 -10.85
N PRO A 8 -20.90 -5.47 -11.87
CA PRO A 8 -20.86 -4.00 -11.80
C PRO A 8 -21.70 -3.39 -10.67
N ALA A 9 -22.79 -4.04 -10.27
CA ALA A 9 -23.59 -3.58 -9.13
C ALA A 9 -22.91 -3.86 -7.78
N LEU A 10 -22.25 -5.01 -7.62
CA LEU A 10 -21.47 -5.34 -6.42
C LEU A 10 -20.25 -4.43 -6.28
N GLU A 11 -19.59 -4.09 -7.40
CA GLU A 11 -18.53 -3.08 -7.45
C GLU A 11 -19.04 -1.76 -6.84
N LEU A 12 -20.16 -1.21 -7.34
CA LEU A 12 -20.74 0.03 -6.80
C LEU A 12 -21.08 -0.06 -5.32
N ILE A 13 -21.66 -1.18 -4.86
CA ILE A 13 -22.00 -1.39 -3.45
C ILE A 13 -20.74 -1.42 -2.58
N MET A 14 -19.66 -2.07 -3.04
CA MET A 14 -18.40 -2.11 -2.30
C MET A 14 -17.80 -0.71 -2.14
N LEU A 15 -17.81 0.11 -3.20
CA LEU A 15 -17.35 1.49 -3.13
C LEU A 15 -18.22 2.36 -2.24
N ASP A 16 -19.54 2.21 -2.31
CA ASP A 16 -20.47 2.95 -1.45
C ASP A 16 -20.23 2.62 0.03
N LYS A 17 -20.08 1.34 0.36
CA LYS A 17 -19.70 0.91 1.72
C LYS A 17 -18.34 1.45 2.14
N ALA A 18 -17.34 1.43 1.25
CA ALA A 18 -16.02 1.98 1.52
C ALA A 18 -16.09 3.50 1.80
N LEU A 19 -16.91 4.25 1.04
CA LEU A 19 -17.17 5.67 1.28
C LEU A 19 -17.81 5.90 2.64
N ASN A 20 -18.76 5.06 3.04
CA ASN A 20 -19.46 5.14 4.32
C ASN A 20 -18.72 4.51 5.51
N ASN A 21 -17.47 4.06 5.33
CA ASN A 21 -16.65 3.36 6.34
C ASN A 21 -17.25 2.04 6.84
N GLU A 22 -18.10 1.40 6.03
CA GLU A 22 -18.67 0.07 6.29
C GLU A 22 -17.84 -1.06 5.65
N PHE A 23 -16.86 -0.70 4.83
CA PHE A 23 -15.91 -1.60 4.20
C PHE A 23 -14.52 -0.95 4.20
N ASP A 24 -13.46 -1.76 4.27
CA ASP A 24 -12.11 -1.24 4.27
C ASP A 24 -11.77 -0.59 2.92
N ARG A 25 -11.36 0.68 2.96
CA ARG A 25 -11.11 1.46 1.76
C ARG A 25 -9.85 1.02 1.04
N GLU A 26 -8.80 0.67 1.78
CA GLU A 26 -7.56 0.17 1.21
C GLU A 26 -7.83 -1.15 0.47
N GLU A 27 -8.54 -2.07 1.11
CA GLU A 27 -8.98 -3.33 0.52
C GLU A 27 -9.87 -3.10 -0.71
N ALA A 28 -10.77 -2.13 -0.67
CA ALA A 28 -11.56 -1.76 -1.85
C ALA A 28 -10.65 -1.30 -3.00
N LEU A 29 -9.71 -0.38 -2.75
CA LEU A 29 -8.80 0.14 -3.78
C LEU A 29 -7.94 -0.96 -4.40
N LEU A 30 -7.41 -1.89 -3.60
CA LEU A 30 -6.63 -3.04 -4.08
C LEU A 30 -7.49 -3.98 -4.95
N ASN A 31 -8.66 -4.38 -4.44
CA ASN A 31 -9.58 -5.24 -5.18
C ASN A 31 -10.01 -4.59 -6.51
N PHE A 32 -10.26 -3.28 -6.50
CA PHE A 32 -10.58 -2.53 -7.71
C PHE A 32 -9.41 -2.47 -8.69
N GLY A 33 -8.21 -2.26 -8.20
CA GLY A 33 -6.98 -2.31 -9.00
C GLY A 33 -6.88 -3.61 -9.77
N GLU A 34 -6.95 -4.73 -9.06
CA GLU A 34 -6.86 -6.07 -9.64
C GLU A 34 -7.98 -6.33 -10.65
N MET A 35 -9.22 -6.03 -10.28
CA MET A 35 -10.39 -6.22 -11.15
C MET A 35 -10.26 -5.44 -12.47
N TYR A 36 -9.85 -4.17 -12.41
CA TYR A 36 -9.69 -3.36 -13.61
C TYR A 36 -8.46 -3.75 -14.42
N ALA A 37 -7.39 -4.18 -13.78
CA ALA A 37 -6.24 -4.75 -14.48
C ALA A 37 -6.63 -6.01 -15.27
N THR A 38 -7.38 -6.94 -14.65
CA THR A 38 -7.90 -8.13 -15.34
C THR A 38 -8.90 -7.78 -16.45
N ALA A 39 -9.77 -6.80 -16.24
CA ALA A 39 -10.72 -6.38 -17.27
C ALA A 39 -10.02 -5.78 -18.49
N LEU A 40 -8.98 -4.96 -18.27
CA LEU A 40 -8.17 -4.37 -19.33
C LEU A 40 -7.34 -5.41 -20.08
N ALA A 41 -6.89 -6.46 -19.40
CA ALA A 41 -6.21 -7.60 -20.00
C ALA A 41 -7.08 -8.39 -20.98
N GLY A 42 -8.35 -8.59 -20.63
CA GLY A 42 -9.29 -9.36 -21.44
C GLY A 42 -9.85 -8.58 -22.63
N ASP A 43 -10.52 -7.46 -22.33
CA ASP A 43 -11.33 -6.71 -23.30
C ASP A 43 -10.85 -5.26 -23.51
N GLY A 44 -9.66 -4.94 -22.99
CA GLY A 44 -9.11 -3.59 -23.01
C GLY A 44 -7.94 -3.38 -23.97
N HIS A 45 -7.52 -2.12 -24.03
CA HIS A 45 -6.36 -1.64 -24.77
C HIS A 45 -5.59 -0.65 -23.90
N VAL A 46 -4.27 -0.81 -23.85
CA VAL A 46 -3.35 0.11 -23.16
C VAL A 46 -2.33 0.61 -24.18
N GLY A 47 -2.45 1.88 -24.54
CA GLY A 47 -1.55 2.62 -25.42
C GLY A 47 -0.67 3.62 -24.64
N PRO A 48 0.24 4.34 -25.31
CA PRO A 48 1.13 5.31 -24.66
C PRO A 48 0.42 6.48 -23.98
N ASP A 49 -0.72 6.90 -24.52
CA ASP A 49 -1.51 8.04 -24.06
C ASP A 49 -3.01 7.73 -23.97
N GLU A 50 -3.39 6.45 -24.07
CA GLU A 50 -4.78 6.02 -23.98
C GLU A 50 -4.93 4.70 -23.23
N ILE A 51 -5.97 4.61 -22.40
CA ILE A 51 -6.46 3.35 -21.85
C ILE A 51 -7.91 3.23 -22.24
N MET A 52 -8.29 2.11 -22.83
CA MET A 52 -9.66 1.84 -23.26
C MET A 52 -10.12 0.48 -22.75
N LEU A 53 -11.30 0.43 -22.14
CA LEU A 53 -12.00 -0.79 -21.79
C LEU A 53 -13.22 -0.94 -22.68
N THR A 54 -13.27 -2.03 -23.45
CA THR A 54 -14.46 -2.36 -24.24
C THR A 54 -15.48 -3.07 -23.36
N VAL A 55 -16.67 -2.50 -23.24
CA VAL A 55 -17.83 -3.11 -22.59
C VAL A 55 -18.74 -3.65 -23.69
N GLY A 56 -18.54 -4.92 -24.04
CA GLY A 56 -19.11 -5.55 -25.24
C GLY A 56 -20.43 -6.32 -25.06
N GLY A 57 -21.22 -6.37 -26.15
CA GLY A 57 -22.20 -7.42 -26.46
C GLY A 57 -23.53 -7.39 -25.70
N GLU A 58 -23.93 -8.54 -25.14
CA GLU A 58 -25.24 -8.80 -24.52
C GLU A 58 -25.51 -8.06 -23.19
N LEU A 59 -24.54 -7.27 -22.71
CA LEU A 59 -24.59 -6.50 -21.47
C LEU A 59 -25.32 -5.15 -21.63
N GLY A 60 -25.38 -4.62 -22.86
CA GLY A 60 -26.07 -3.38 -23.21
C GLY A 60 -25.50 -2.11 -22.55
N GLY A 61 -26.02 -0.95 -22.93
CA GLY A 61 -25.55 0.35 -22.41
C GLY A 61 -25.69 0.52 -20.89
N GLY A 62 -26.58 -0.26 -20.25
CA GLY A 62 -26.73 -0.24 -18.79
C GLY A 62 -25.47 -0.68 -18.04
N ALA A 63 -24.79 -1.73 -18.51
CA ALA A 63 -23.56 -2.20 -17.85
C ALA A 63 -22.41 -1.19 -18.03
N ALA A 64 -22.33 -0.55 -19.20
CA ALA A 64 -21.35 0.50 -19.46
C ALA A 64 -21.58 1.72 -18.56
N LEU A 65 -22.85 2.12 -18.35
CA LEU A 65 -23.20 3.19 -17.41
C LEU A 65 -22.86 2.84 -15.96
N LEU A 66 -23.11 1.61 -15.52
CA LEU A 66 -22.72 1.16 -14.18
C LEU A 66 -21.21 1.22 -14.00
N ARG A 67 -20.43 0.67 -14.95
CA ARG A 67 -18.96 0.74 -14.88
C ARG A 67 -18.42 2.17 -14.92
N LEU A 68 -19.04 3.05 -15.71
CA LEU A 68 -18.68 4.47 -15.72
C LEU A 68 -18.96 5.12 -14.36
N ALA A 69 -20.12 4.83 -13.76
CA ALA A 69 -20.47 5.31 -12.42
C ALA A 69 -19.50 4.76 -11.35
N THR A 70 -19.10 3.49 -11.44
CA THR A 70 -18.09 2.87 -10.57
C THR A 70 -16.78 3.64 -10.59
N LEU A 71 -16.26 3.95 -11.78
CA LEU A 71 -15.00 4.69 -11.94
C LEU A 71 -15.09 6.13 -11.41
N HIS A 72 -16.25 6.78 -11.57
CA HIS A 72 -16.47 8.09 -10.95
C HIS A 72 -16.57 8.04 -9.43
N LEU A 73 -17.15 6.98 -8.87
CA LEU A 73 -17.24 6.78 -7.44
C LEU A 73 -15.87 6.44 -6.84
N LEU A 74 -15.08 5.62 -7.52
CA LEU A 74 -13.69 5.29 -7.17
C LEU A 74 -12.85 6.55 -7.01
N ASN A 75 -12.96 7.52 -7.93
CA ASN A 75 -12.25 8.80 -7.85
C ASN A 75 -12.55 9.61 -6.57
N GLN A 76 -13.64 9.35 -5.86
CA GLN A 76 -13.92 10.01 -4.57
C GLN A 76 -13.15 9.39 -3.42
N LEU A 77 -12.70 8.14 -3.56
CA LEU A 77 -11.83 7.45 -2.59
C LEU A 77 -10.35 7.72 -2.85
N LEU A 78 -9.98 8.08 -4.08
CA LEU A 78 -8.59 8.27 -4.46
C LEU A 78 -8.02 9.61 -3.93
N PRO A 79 -6.75 9.61 -3.46
CA PRO A 79 -6.03 10.85 -3.24
C PRO A 79 -5.78 11.56 -4.58
N ASP A 80 -5.56 12.87 -4.55
CA ASP A 80 -5.44 13.69 -5.76
C ASP A 80 -4.37 13.21 -6.73
N GLU A 81 -3.27 12.63 -6.23
CA GLU A 81 -2.16 12.11 -7.02
C GLU A 81 -2.57 10.94 -7.94
N LEU A 82 -3.63 10.21 -7.57
CA LEU A 82 -4.12 9.01 -8.28
C LEU A 82 -5.42 9.25 -9.08
N LYS A 83 -6.03 10.43 -9.00
CA LYS A 83 -7.30 10.70 -9.71
C LYS A 83 -7.11 10.69 -11.23
N PHE A 84 -8.17 10.30 -11.93
CA PHE A 84 -8.21 10.24 -13.39
C PHE A 84 -9.64 10.42 -13.94
N GLY A 85 -9.75 11.05 -15.11
CA GLY A 85 -10.97 11.14 -15.89
C GLY A 85 -11.21 9.94 -16.81
N VAL A 86 -12.48 9.55 -16.99
CA VAL A 86 -12.88 8.58 -18.01
C VAL A 86 -14.09 9.08 -18.77
N ARG A 87 -14.22 8.68 -20.04
CA ARG A 87 -15.33 9.02 -20.92
C ARG A 87 -15.87 7.77 -21.60
N MET A 88 -17.19 7.71 -21.76
CA MET A 88 -17.85 6.62 -22.50
C MET A 88 -18.12 7.03 -23.95
N TYR A 89 -17.81 6.14 -24.88
CA TYR A 89 -18.04 6.27 -26.31
C TYR A 89 -18.88 5.11 -26.81
N MET A 90 -19.74 5.37 -27.78
CA MET A 90 -20.60 4.35 -28.38
C MET A 90 -20.10 4.04 -29.80
N GLY A 91 -19.74 2.77 -30.03
CA GLY A 91 -19.38 2.23 -31.33
C GLY A 91 -20.52 1.45 -31.98
N LYS A 92 -20.23 0.68 -33.04
CA LYS A 92 -21.21 -0.21 -33.69
C LYS A 92 -21.55 -1.41 -32.79
N GLY A 93 -22.47 -1.22 -31.84
CA GLY A 93 -22.99 -2.28 -30.97
C GLY A 93 -22.15 -2.58 -29.72
N VAL A 94 -21.17 -1.73 -29.40
CA VAL A 94 -20.31 -1.84 -28.21
C VAL A 94 -20.11 -0.47 -27.56
N TYR A 95 -19.81 -0.46 -26.26
CA TYR A 95 -19.51 0.75 -25.50
C TYR A 95 -18.06 0.70 -25.04
N ASN A 96 -17.32 1.79 -25.24
CA ASN A 96 -15.93 1.90 -24.83
C ASN A 96 -15.84 2.92 -23.70
N ILE A 97 -15.17 2.58 -22.61
CA ILE A 97 -14.80 3.54 -21.57
C ILE A 97 -13.32 3.82 -21.73
N ALA A 98 -12.94 5.08 -21.96
CA ALA A 98 -11.56 5.45 -22.23
C ALA A 98 -11.08 6.63 -21.39
N ALA A 99 -9.79 6.59 -21.05
CA ALA A 99 -9.00 7.69 -20.49
C ALA A 99 -7.93 8.08 -21.51
N TYR A 100 -7.61 9.38 -21.61
CA TYR A 100 -6.65 9.92 -22.57
C TYR A 100 -5.65 10.86 -21.88
N GLY A 101 -4.43 10.93 -22.41
CA GLY A 101 -3.38 11.84 -21.95
C GLY A 101 -3.11 11.73 -20.45
N GLY A 102 -3.22 12.85 -19.73
CA GLY A 102 -2.97 12.89 -18.29
C GLY A 102 -3.91 11.99 -17.46
N ASP A 103 -5.13 11.76 -17.93
CA ASP A 103 -6.08 10.85 -17.30
C ASP A 103 -5.68 9.39 -17.51
N ALA A 104 -5.20 9.04 -18.71
CA ALA A 104 -4.65 7.72 -18.97
C ALA A 104 -3.44 7.46 -18.05
N ALA A 105 -2.55 8.46 -17.92
CA ALA A 105 -1.45 8.38 -16.98
C ALA A 105 -1.94 8.20 -15.53
N GLY A 106 -2.97 8.94 -15.09
CA GLY A 106 -3.56 8.81 -13.75
C GLY A 106 -4.11 7.40 -13.46
N LEU A 107 -4.82 6.82 -14.43
CA LEU A 107 -5.30 5.44 -14.32
C LEU A 107 -4.15 4.44 -14.27
N MET A 108 -3.07 4.64 -15.05
CA MET A 108 -1.88 3.80 -14.94
C MET A 108 -1.22 3.91 -13.56
N ARG A 109 -1.15 5.09 -12.95
CA ARG A 109 -0.62 5.26 -11.58
C ARG A 109 -1.43 4.47 -10.57
N PHE A 110 -2.76 4.58 -10.66
CA PHE A 110 -3.66 3.83 -9.79
C PHE A 110 -3.41 2.33 -9.92
N LEU A 111 -3.36 1.79 -11.15
CA LEU A 111 -3.13 0.37 -11.39
C LEU A 111 -1.75 -0.10 -10.93
N ALA A 112 -0.71 0.72 -11.12
CA ALA A 112 0.64 0.41 -10.64
C ALA A 112 0.69 0.26 -9.11
N VAL A 113 0.00 1.15 -8.38
CA VAL A 113 -0.04 1.11 -6.91
C VAL A 113 -0.95 -0.01 -6.38
N SER A 114 -2.10 -0.25 -7.04
CA SER A 114 -3.14 -1.15 -6.54
C SER A 114 -3.06 -2.58 -7.06
N ALA A 115 -2.41 -2.80 -8.19
CA ALA A 115 -2.24 -4.11 -8.82
C ALA A 115 -0.83 -4.23 -9.46
N PRO A 116 0.25 -4.03 -8.70
CA PRO A 116 1.63 -4.04 -9.22
C PRO A 116 2.01 -5.38 -9.88
N SER A 117 1.40 -6.48 -9.43
CA SER A 117 1.61 -7.84 -9.94
C SER A 117 0.80 -8.18 -11.20
N ALA A 118 -0.13 -7.32 -11.63
CA ALA A 118 -0.92 -7.58 -12.83
C ALA A 118 -0.10 -7.45 -14.13
N GLY A 119 1.11 -6.92 -14.02
CA GLY A 119 2.10 -6.93 -15.08
C GLY A 119 2.64 -8.33 -15.37
N GLY A 120 2.56 -8.77 -16.64
CA GLY A 120 3.14 -10.03 -17.11
C GLY A 120 2.23 -11.25 -17.04
N GLU A 121 1.22 -11.26 -16.16
CA GLU A 121 0.16 -12.28 -16.17
C GLU A 121 -1.08 -11.86 -16.97
N TYR A 122 -1.47 -10.59 -16.89
CA TYR A 122 -2.74 -10.10 -17.44
C TYR A 122 -2.53 -8.91 -18.39
N LEU A 123 -1.80 -7.88 -17.98
CA LEU A 123 -1.61 -6.68 -18.81
C LEU A 123 -0.44 -6.81 -19.79
N SER A 124 -0.53 -6.10 -20.92
CA SER A 124 0.45 -6.17 -22.02
C SER A 124 1.88 -5.84 -21.58
N ASP A 125 2.89 -6.28 -22.35
CA ASP A 125 4.31 -5.92 -22.13
C ASP A 125 4.55 -4.41 -22.00
N LYS A 126 3.68 -3.56 -22.56
CA LYS A 126 3.73 -2.10 -22.39
C LYS A 126 3.35 -1.63 -20.98
N PHE A 127 2.42 -2.32 -20.32
CA PHE A 127 2.13 -2.07 -18.91
C PHE A 127 3.31 -2.53 -18.05
N ASN A 128 3.98 -3.63 -18.41
CA ASN A 128 5.23 -4.01 -17.76
C ASN A 128 6.31 -2.97 -17.96
N GLU A 129 6.46 -2.39 -19.14
CA GLU A 129 7.41 -1.29 -19.36
C GLU A 129 7.06 -0.06 -18.50
N PHE A 130 5.78 0.25 -18.33
CA PHE A 130 5.33 1.32 -17.44
C PHE A 130 5.58 1.01 -15.95
N VAL A 131 5.30 -0.22 -15.50
CA VAL A 131 5.49 -0.68 -14.12
C VAL A 131 6.98 -0.88 -13.79
N GLU A 132 7.77 -1.43 -14.70
CA GLU A 132 9.24 -1.56 -14.56
C GLU A 132 9.94 -0.20 -14.60
N ALA A 133 9.41 0.77 -15.36
CA ALA A 133 9.85 2.16 -15.26
C ALA A 133 9.40 2.81 -13.94
N ALA A 134 8.35 2.29 -13.33
CA ALA A 134 7.76 2.75 -12.08
C ALA A 134 8.13 1.83 -10.90
N ARG A 135 9.42 1.53 -10.72
CA ARG A 135 9.88 0.87 -9.49
C ARG A 135 9.62 1.77 -8.28
N VAL A 136 9.39 1.16 -7.12
CA VAL A 136 9.41 1.87 -5.83
C VAL A 136 10.74 2.60 -5.69
N GLU A 137 10.70 3.92 -5.80
CA GLU A 137 11.86 4.77 -5.56
C GLU A 137 11.83 5.26 -4.12
N VAL A 138 12.96 5.10 -3.43
CA VAL A 138 13.16 5.66 -2.09
C VAL A 138 14.25 6.73 -2.15
N ARG A 139 13.87 7.97 -1.83
CA ARG A 139 14.77 9.13 -1.86
C ARG A 139 14.85 9.80 -0.49
N LEU A 140 16.06 9.86 0.05
CA LEU A 140 16.35 10.62 1.27
C LEU A 140 16.64 12.08 0.90
N ASP A 141 15.91 13.01 1.49
CA ASP A 141 16.28 14.42 1.48
C ASP A 141 17.41 14.65 2.48
N LYS A 142 18.65 14.67 2.01
CA LYS A 142 19.83 14.81 2.88
C LYS A 142 19.87 16.15 3.61
N ASP A 143 19.31 17.20 3.00
CA ASP A 143 19.32 18.55 3.57
C ASP A 143 18.26 18.70 4.68
N SER A 144 17.31 17.76 4.77
CA SER A 144 16.30 17.71 5.82
C SER A 144 16.80 17.12 7.15
N ILE A 145 17.98 16.49 7.18
CA ILE A 145 18.51 15.81 8.37
C ILE A 145 18.87 16.85 9.44
N ARG A 146 18.13 16.82 10.55
CA ARG A 146 18.22 17.85 11.60
C ARG A 146 18.04 17.29 13.00
N LEU A 147 18.62 17.97 13.98
CA LEU A 147 18.32 17.75 15.39
C LEU A 147 17.09 18.59 15.78
N THR A 148 16.09 17.93 16.35
CA THR A 148 14.89 18.60 16.87
C THR A 148 15.16 19.21 18.25
N GLU A 149 14.35 20.18 18.68
CA GLU A 149 14.45 20.80 20.01
C GLU A 149 14.33 19.76 21.15
N GLY A 150 13.63 18.65 20.92
CA GLY A 150 13.50 17.54 21.86
C GLY A 150 14.69 16.57 21.87
N GLY A 151 15.78 16.87 21.15
CA GLY A 151 16.99 16.04 21.11
C GLY A 151 16.88 14.79 20.24
N ASN A 152 15.81 14.63 19.46
CA ASN A 152 15.68 13.53 18.48
C ASN A 152 16.19 13.99 17.12
N VAL A 153 16.81 13.10 16.36
CA VAL A 153 17.13 13.35 14.94
C VAL A 153 15.88 13.13 14.10
N ALA A 154 15.64 14.02 13.15
CA ALA A 154 14.57 13.92 12.17
C ALA A 154 15.12 14.06 10.75
N ALA A 155 14.49 13.39 9.79
CA ALA A 155 14.77 13.53 8.36
C ALA A 155 13.51 13.25 7.54
N ASP A 156 13.47 13.75 6.31
CA ASP A 156 12.40 13.53 5.36
C ASP A 156 12.82 12.44 4.35
N LEU A 157 11.95 11.45 4.16
CA LEU A 157 12.12 10.36 3.22
C LEU A 157 10.94 10.34 2.25
N ILE A 158 11.22 10.32 0.95
CA ILE A 158 10.19 10.24 -0.09
C ILE A 158 10.15 8.80 -0.62
N ILE A 159 8.98 8.20 -0.60
CA ILE A 159 8.72 6.92 -1.28
C ILE A 159 7.72 7.21 -2.39
N SER A 160 8.02 6.73 -3.59
CA SER A 160 7.19 6.96 -4.77
C SER A 160 7.12 5.74 -5.67
N GLU A 161 5.97 5.56 -6.31
CA GLU A 161 5.74 4.53 -7.31
C GLU A 161 4.72 5.03 -8.33
N GLY A 162 4.95 4.74 -9.61
CA GLY A 162 4.01 5.10 -10.67
C GLY A 162 3.69 6.59 -10.73
N GLY A 163 4.57 7.49 -10.29
CA GLY A 163 4.30 8.93 -10.26
C GLY A 163 3.46 9.42 -9.06
N ALA A 164 3.04 8.54 -8.15
CA ALA A 164 2.55 8.90 -6.83
C ALA A 164 3.72 8.98 -5.85
N ALA A 165 3.77 10.00 -4.99
CA ALA A 165 4.86 10.20 -4.04
C ALA A 165 4.34 10.68 -2.69
N VAL A 166 4.87 10.09 -1.60
CA VAL A 166 4.58 10.51 -0.23
C VAL A 166 5.87 10.82 0.50
N LYS A 167 5.88 11.94 1.23
CA LYS A 167 6.99 12.34 2.11
C LYS A 167 6.72 11.91 3.54
N TYR A 168 7.54 11.01 4.05
CA TYR A 168 7.52 10.47 5.41
C TYR A 168 8.54 11.19 6.27
N ASN A 169 8.25 11.28 7.57
CA ASN A 169 9.23 11.71 8.57
C ASN A 169 9.92 10.47 9.15
N VAL A 170 11.24 10.46 9.12
CA VAL A 170 12.10 9.53 9.86
C VAL A 170 12.47 10.19 11.17
N TYR A 171 12.30 9.49 12.29
CA TYR A 171 12.76 9.91 13.60
C TYR A 171 13.71 8.87 14.18
N LEU A 172 14.90 9.31 14.59
CA LEU A 172 15.76 8.54 15.49
C LEU A 172 15.38 8.93 16.92
N ARG A 173 14.55 8.10 17.54
CA ARG A 173 14.11 8.27 18.93
C ARG A 173 15.10 7.60 19.88
N ARG A 174 14.83 7.69 21.19
CA ARG A 174 15.68 7.12 22.24
C ARG A 174 16.09 5.68 21.96
N ASP A 175 15.15 4.81 21.57
CA ASP A 175 15.38 3.36 21.48
C ASP A 175 14.93 2.73 20.15
N GLU A 176 14.39 3.52 19.23
CA GLU A 176 13.88 3.06 17.93
C GLU A 176 14.02 4.11 16.83
N ILE A 177 13.97 3.61 15.60
CA ILE A 177 13.77 4.36 14.36
C ILE A 177 12.29 4.25 14.02
N VAL A 178 11.65 5.40 13.79
CA VAL A 178 10.24 5.46 13.40
C VAL A 178 10.14 6.18 12.06
N LEU A 179 9.52 5.54 11.09
CA LEU A 179 9.04 6.17 9.87
C LEU A 179 7.55 6.46 10.04
N GLN A 180 7.11 7.70 9.84
CA GLN A 180 5.73 8.11 10.08
C GLN A 180 5.22 9.06 9.00
N PHE A 181 3.95 8.87 8.62
CA PHE A 181 3.16 9.84 7.87
C PHE A 181 1.81 10.04 8.56
N GLN A 182 1.31 11.28 8.60
CA GLN A 182 0.01 11.60 9.17
C GLN A 182 -0.71 12.67 8.34
N SER A 183 -2.03 12.57 8.25
CA SER A 183 -2.88 13.49 7.47
C SER A 183 -4.31 13.47 8.00
N THR A 184 -5.06 14.56 7.80
CA THR A 184 -6.52 14.57 7.97
C THR A 184 -7.23 13.89 6.79
N ASP A 185 -6.55 13.78 5.66
CA ASP A 185 -7.00 13.01 4.51
C ASP A 185 -6.61 11.53 4.68
N ARG A 186 -7.62 10.69 4.96
CA ARG A 186 -7.47 9.24 5.13
C ARG A 186 -6.94 8.56 3.87
N SER A 187 -7.45 8.94 2.69
CA SER A 187 -7.04 8.35 1.40
C SER A 187 -5.55 8.56 1.14
N ARG A 188 -5.02 9.70 1.60
CA ARG A 188 -3.58 9.98 1.53
C ARG A 188 -2.75 9.11 2.48
N VAL A 189 -3.27 8.75 3.65
CA VAL A 189 -2.61 7.84 4.58
C VAL A 189 -2.68 6.39 4.09
N GLU A 190 -3.77 6.00 3.42
CA GLU A 190 -3.90 4.70 2.76
C GLU A 190 -2.90 4.55 1.61
N LEU A 191 -2.74 5.59 0.77
CA LEU A 191 -1.66 5.63 -0.23
C LEU A 191 -0.29 5.48 0.42
N ALA A 192 -0.06 6.16 1.56
CA ALA A 192 1.19 6.05 2.28
C ALA A 192 1.43 4.62 2.80
N ALA A 193 0.41 3.96 3.35
CA ALA A 193 0.52 2.56 3.77
C ALA A 193 0.80 1.63 2.58
N CYS A 194 0.14 1.84 1.45
CA CYS A 194 0.33 1.07 0.23
C CYS A 194 1.79 1.18 -0.29
N LEU A 195 2.32 2.39 -0.42
CA LEU A 195 3.70 2.63 -0.83
C LEU A 195 4.74 2.01 0.12
N LEU A 196 4.46 1.97 1.43
CA LEU A 196 5.32 1.27 2.39
C LEU A 196 5.32 -0.24 2.17
N ARG A 197 4.15 -0.83 1.88
CA ARG A 197 4.04 -2.27 1.56
C ARG A 197 4.78 -2.62 0.27
N LEU A 198 4.72 -1.75 -0.73
CA LEU A 198 5.48 -1.89 -1.97
C LEU A 198 6.99 -1.79 -1.71
N ALA A 199 7.40 -0.98 -0.72
CA ALA A 199 8.76 -0.95 -0.18
C ALA A 199 9.10 -2.15 0.74
N GLY A 200 8.24 -3.18 0.82
CA GLY A 200 8.45 -4.41 1.60
C GLY A 200 8.14 -4.30 3.10
N VAL A 201 7.45 -3.24 3.53
CA VAL A 201 7.17 -2.96 4.94
C VAL A 201 5.69 -3.14 5.24
N THR A 202 5.37 -3.98 6.22
CA THR A 202 3.99 -4.09 6.71
C THR A 202 3.57 -2.78 7.39
N ALA A 203 2.51 -2.17 6.87
CA ALA A 203 2.06 -0.86 7.30
C ALA A 203 0.54 -0.85 7.49
N GLU A 204 0.09 -0.38 8.65
CA GLU A 204 -1.31 -0.30 9.05
C GLU A 204 -1.73 1.17 9.21
N VAL A 205 -2.90 1.51 8.66
CA VAL A 205 -3.53 2.83 8.83
C VAL A 205 -4.22 2.87 10.19
N LYS A 206 -3.89 3.86 11.01
CA LYS A 206 -4.46 4.04 12.35
C LYS A 206 -5.04 5.44 12.51
N LYS A 207 -6.04 5.57 13.37
CA LYS A 207 -6.65 6.86 13.72
C LYS A 207 -6.12 7.34 15.07
N VAL A 208 -5.78 8.62 15.18
CA VAL A 208 -5.27 9.21 16.43
C VAL A 208 -6.44 9.44 17.40
N GLY A 209 -6.70 8.49 18.29
CA GLY A 209 -7.71 8.62 19.36
C GLY A 209 -9.10 9.01 18.83
N SER A 210 -9.70 10.05 19.40
CA SER A 210 -10.97 10.63 18.94
C SER A 210 -10.80 11.76 17.91
N GLY A 211 -9.58 12.04 17.46
CA GLY A 211 -9.30 13.13 16.52
C GLY A 211 -9.50 12.71 15.06
N ASP A 212 -9.59 13.69 14.15
CA ASP A 212 -9.78 13.46 12.71
C ASP A 212 -8.46 13.28 11.94
N VAL A 213 -7.40 12.84 12.63
CA VAL A 213 -6.07 12.61 12.05
C VAL A 213 -5.83 11.12 11.91
N TRP A 214 -5.42 10.72 10.71
CA TRP A 214 -4.99 9.37 10.36
C TRP A 214 -3.47 9.34 10.28
N TYR A 215 -2.88 8.19 10.59
CA TYR A 215 -1.44 8.01 10.50
C TYR A 215 -1.07 6.58 10.11
N VAL A 216 0.11 6.45 9.51
CA VAL A 216 0.81 5.20 9.29
C VAL A 216 2.17 5.30 9.95
N TYR A 217 2.61 4.23 10.60
CA TYR A 217 3.92 4.17 11.25
C TYR A 217 4.59 2.81 11.03
N ALA A 218 5.92 2.83 10.88
CA ALA A 218 6.76 1.64 10.85
C ALA A 218 7.94 1.83 11.80
N SER A 219 8.15 0.85 12.68
CA SER A 219 9.27 0.83 13.64
C SER A 219 10.49 0.12 13.06
N THR A 220 11.65 0.24 13.71
CA THR A 220 12.94 -0.33 13.25
C THR A 220 12.83 -1.78 12.78
N ASP A 221 12.06 -2.60 13.49
CA ASP A 221 11.96 -4.03 13.19
C ASP A 221 11.20 -4.28 11.90
N VAL A 222 10.14 -3.49 11.67
CA VAL A 222 9.33 -3.54 10.45
C VAL A 222 10.14 -2.96 9.28
N LEU A 223 10.84 -1.85 9.51
CA LEU A 223 11.72 -1.21 8.50
C LEU A 223 12.87 -2.13 8.08
N ALA A 224 13.42 -2.92 9.01
CA ALA A 224 14.47 -3.89 8.70
C ALA A 224 13.96 -5.06 7.83
N ALA A 225 12.66 -5.34 7.80
CA ALA A 225 12.07 -6.31 6.87
C ALA A 225 11.84 -5.74 5.46
N GLY A 226 11.92 -4.41 5.31
CA GLY A 226 11.74 -3.72 4.03
C GLY A 226 12.81 -4.07 2.99
N ARG A 227 12.55 -3.66 1.74
CA ARG A 227 13.48 -3.78 0.61
C ARG A 227 14.77 -3.01 0.87
N GLU A 228 15.83 -3.42 0.18
CA GLU A 228 17.19 -2.89 0.38
C GLU A 228 17.25 -1.37 0.21
N GLU A 229 16.54 -0.81 -0.79
CA GLU A 229 16.50 0.62 -1.07
C GLU A 229 15.99 1.44 0.12
N LEU A 230 14.96 0.94 0.81
CA LEU A 230 14.41 1.56 2.00
C LEU A 230 15.38 1.49 3.17
N ARG A 231 15.98 0.31 3.39
CA ARG A 231 16.94 0.10 4.48
C ARG A 231 18.17 0.98 4.30
N ASP A 232 18.70 1.08 3.09
CA ASP A 232 19.85 1.90 2.76
C ASP A 232 19.58 3.39 2.93
N ALA A 233 18.39 3.86 2.55
CA ALA A 233 18.01 5.24 2.79
C ALA A 233 17.94 5.57 4.29
N ILE A 234 17.42 4.66 5.12
CA ILE A 234 17.37 4.83 6.57
C ILE A 234 18.78 4.74 7.19
N ARG A 235 19.63 3.83 6.70
CA ARG A 235 21.04 3.72 7.16
C ARG A 235 21.78 5.04 7.02
N LYS A 236 21.62 5.73 5.88
CA LYS A 236 22.23 7.04 5.64
C LYS A 236 21.83 8.09 6.68
N VAL A 237 20.59 8.05 7.17
CA VAL A 237 20.15 8.94 8.27
C VAL A 237 20.88 8.62 9.57
N VAL A 238 21.06 7.33 9.88
CA VAL A 238 21.76 6.88 11.09
C VAL A 238 23.26 7.18 11.02
N GLU A 239 23.89 6.99 9.86
CA GLU A 239 25.30 7.29 9.60
C GLU A 239 25.57 8.79 9.77
N GLU A 240 24.79 9.66 9.12
CA GLU A 240 24.91 11.11 9.24
C GLU A 240 24.72 11.59 10.71
N ALA A 241 23.73 11.01 11.40
CA ALA A 241 23.49 11.32 12.80
C ALA A 241 24.67 10.91 13.71
N LEU A 242 25.30 9.77 13.40
CA LEU A 242 26.47 9.26 14.13
C LEU A 242 27.69 10.14 13.89
N GLU A 243 27.95 10.54 12.64
CA GLU A 243 29.06 11.43 12.28
C GLU A 243 28.97 12.79 12.98
N LYS A 244 27.75 13.32 13.16
CA LYS A 244 27.49 14.57 13.89
C LYS A 244 27.46 14.42 15.41
N GLY A 245 27.62 13.20 15.93
CA GLY A 245 27.57 12.91 17.37
C GLY A 245 26.18 13.12 18.00
N TRP A 246 25.11 13.06 17.19
CA TRP A 246 23.74 13.27 17.66
C TRP A 246 23.11 12.00 18.28
N VAL A 247 23.70 10.83 18.02
CA VAL A 247 23.24 9.54 18.53
C VAL A 247 24.39 8.79 19.21
N ASP A 248 24.04 7.95 20.18
CA ASP A 248 25.01 7.07 20.85
C ASP A 248 25.57 6.03 19.88
N GLU A 249 26.90 5.85 19.89
CA GLU A 249 27.62 4.97 18.97
C GLU A 249 27.17 3.50 19.07
N LYS A 250 26.93 2.99 20.29
CA LYS A 250 26.51 1.60 20.47
C LYS A 250 25.10 1.38 19.92
N LYS A 251 24.22 2.35 20.09
CA LYS A 251 22.86 2.32 19.54
C LYS A 251 22.87 2.39 18.01
N ALA A 252 23.61 3.35 17.46
CA ALA A 252 23.73 3.53 16.02
C ALA A 252 24.25 2.24 15.35
N LYS A 253 25.34 1.66 15.87
CA LYS A 253 25.87 0.38 15.38
C LYS A 253 24.84 -0.74 15.39
N ARG A 254 24.06 -0.88 16.48
CA ARG A 254 23.00 -1.89 16.57
C ARG A 254 21.91 -1.70 15.52
N TRP A 255 21.50 -0.46 15.24
CA TRP A 255 20.53 -0.19 14.18
C TRP A 255 21.10 -0.47 12.78
N LEU A 256 22.33 -0.03 12.51
CA LEU A 256 23.01 -0.28 11.23
C LEU A 256 23.16 -1.77 10.94
N GLU A 257 23.62 -2.57 11.90
CA GLU A 257 23.73 -4.02 11.75
C GLU A 257 22.37 -4.67 11.43
N LYS A 258 21.29 -4.14 12.02
CA LYS A 258 19.94 -4.67 11.81
C LYS A 258 19.39 -4.34 10.42
N LEU A 259 19.63 -3.11 9.96
CA LEU A 259 19.22 -2.66 8.62
C LEU A 259 20.07 -3.32 7.52
N GLU A 260 21.34 -3.61 7.80
CA GLU A 260 22.26 -4.28 6.88
C GLU A 260 21.90 -5.75 6.67
N LYS A 261 21.72 -6.50 7.77
CA LYS A 261 21.36 -7.93 7.68
C LYS A 261 19.97 -8.14 7.08
N GLY A 262 19.09 -7.14 7.24
CA GLY A 262 17.66 -7.30 7.05
C GLY A 262 17.04 -8.20 8.13
N LEU A 263 15.74 -8.09 8.30
CA LEU A 263 14.95 -9.03 9.09
C LEU A 263 14.21 -9.93 8.10
N VAL A 264 14.61 -11.20 7.97
CA VAL A 264 13.84 -12.18 7.18
C VAL A 264 12.64 -12.63 8.03
N LEU A 265 11.64 -11.76 8.17
CA LEU A 265 10.29 -12.22 8.46
C LEU A 265 9.77 -12.84 7.15
N MET A 266 9.11 -14.00 7.22
CA MET A 266 8.35 -14.48 6.07
C MET A 266 7.41 -13.34 5.62
N GLU A 267 7.42 -13.00 4.33
CA GLU A 267 6.69 -11.85 3.81
C GLU A 267 5.22 -11.90 4.26
N GLY A 268 4.75 -10.78 4.85
CA GLY A 268 3.42 -10.68 5.44
C GLY A 268 3.26 -11.19 6.87
N TRP A 269 4.21 -11.91 7.48
CA TRP A 269 4.06 -12.43 8.85
C TRP A 269 4.46 -11.40 9.92
N PRO A 270 3.69 -11.30 11.03
CA PRO A 270 4.06 -10.41 12.12
C PRO A 270 5.22 -10.96 12.95
N LYS A 271 5.84 -10.08 13.73
CA LYS A 271 6.83 -10.49 14.73
C LYS A 271 6.15 -11.23 15.88
N TYR A 272 6.71 -12.37 16.26
CA TYR A 272 6.34 -13.08 17.48
C TYR A 272 7.42 -12.89 18.54
N GLU A 273 6.98 -12.71 19.78
CA GLU A 273 7.81 -12.88 20.96
C GLU A 273 8.10 -14.37 21.12
N VAL A 274 9.37 -14.78 21.00
CA VAL A 274 9.79 -16.15 21.23
C VAL A 274 10.56 -16.21 22.54
N GLY A 275 10.10 -17.04 23.46
CA GLY A 275 10.71 -17.20 24.78
C GLY A 275 10.49 -18.59 25.34
N LEU A 276 11.01 -18.81 26.55
CA LEU A 276 10.74 -20.02 27.32
C LEU A 276 9.77 -19.68 28.44
N SER A 277 8.76 -20.53 28.63
CA SER A 277 7.95 -20.51 29.85
C SER A 277 8.81 -20.84 31.08
N GLY A 278 8.32 -20.54 32.28
CA GLY A 278 8.99 -20.91 33.54
C GLY A 278 9.20 -22.43 33.72
N SER A 279 8.52 -23.25 32.92
CA SER A 279 8.68 -24.71 32.84
C SER A 279 9.57 -25.18 31.67
N GLY A 280 10.22 -24.26 30.93
CA GLY A 280 11.15 -24.57 29.85
C GLY A 280 10.51 -24.91 28.49
N ALA A 281 9.18 -24.80 28.35
CA ALA A 281 8.53 -24.96 27.04
C ALA A 281 8.71 -23.70 26.18
N LEU A 282 8.96 -23.87 24.89
CA LEU A 282 9.01 -22.77 23.91
C LEU A 282 7.62 -22.13 23.79
N VAL A 283 7.56 -20.83 24.03
CA VAL A 283 6.36 -20.01 23.91
C VAL A 283 6.59 -19.00 22.79
N ILE A 284 5.67 -18.99 21.83
CA ILE A 284 5.60 -18.03 20.73
C ILE A 284 4.35 -17.20 20.96
N ARG A 285 4.49 -15.89 21.16
CA ARG A 285 3.39 -14.97 21.47
C ARG A 285 3.30 -13.87 20.42
N PHE A 286 2.12 -13.65 19.87
CA PHE A 286 1.82 -12.44 19.10
C PHE A 286 1.18 -11.41 20.04
N GLY A 287 1.77 -10.22 20.12
CA GLY A 287 1.25 -9.13 20.95
C GLY A 287 0.67 -8.01 20.10
N SER A 288 -0.65 -7.90 20.05
CA SER A 288 -1.37 -6.76 19.48
C SER A 288 -2.52 -6.35 20.41
N THR A 289 -2.88 -5.07 20.38
CA THR A 289 -4.09 -4.55 21.03
C THR A 289 -5.25 -4.37 20.04
N ASP A 290 -4.98 -4.63 18.76
CA ASP A 290 -5.94 -4.56 17.66
C ASP A 290 -6.60 -5.94 17.43
N PRO A 291 -7.93 -6.06 17.62
CA PRO A 291 -8.65 -7.31 17.39
C PRO A 291 -8.53 -7.83 15.95
N ASP A 292 -8.47 -6.94 14.96
CA ASP A 292 -8.46 -7.33 13.55
C ASP A 292 -7.12 -7.96 13.16
N SER A 293 -6.01 -7.41 13.66
CA SER A 293 -4.68 -8.04 13.52
C SER A 293 -4.63 -9.41 14.18
N ILE A 294 -5.27 -9.60 15.34
CA ILE A 294 -5.32 -10.90 16.03
C ILE A 294 -6.10 -11.92 15.18
N GLN A 295 -7.26 -11.52 14.64
CA GLN A 295 -8.06 -12.39 13.76
C GLN A 295 -7.31 -12.75 12.48
N GLN A 296 -6.59 -11.80 11.88
CA GLN A 296 -5.81 -12.05 10.68
C GLN A 296 -4.68 -13.06 10.93
N VAL A 297 -4.01 -12.96 12.07
CA VAL A 297 -2.99 -13.93 12.49
C VAL A 297 -3.60 -15.30 12.76
N ALA A 298 -4.73 -15.37 13.46
CA ALA A 298 -5.44 -16.63 13.69
C ALA A 298 -5.85 -17.31 12.37
N ARG A 299 -6.35 -16.53 11.39
CA ARG A 299 -6.67 -17.04 10.05
C ARG A 299 -5.44 -17.63 9.36
N ARG A 300 -4.30 -16.94 9.37
CA ARG A 300 -3.05 -17.41 8.76
C ARG A 300 -2.49 -18.66 9.46
N LEU A 301 -2.57 -18.73 10.78
CA LEU A 301 -2.18 -19.92 11.54
C LEU A 301 -3.05 -21.13 11.15
N ASN A 302 -4.35 -20.91 10.94
CA ASN A 302 -5.25 -21.96 10.43
C ASN A 302 -4.90 -22.40 9.00
N GLU A 303 -4.54 -21.46 8.11
CA GLU A 303 -4.14 -21.75 6.72
C GLU A 303 -2.90 -22.64 6.62
N ILE A 304 -1.97 -22.55 7.58
CA ILE A 304 -0.79 -23.43 7.67
C ILE A 304 -1.03 -24.72 8.48
N GLY A 305 -2.29 -24.98 8.87
CA GLY A 305 -2.71 -26.23 9.53
C GLY A 305 -2.65 -26.22 11.07
N LEU A 306 -2.43 -25.07 11.71
CA LEU A 306 -2.60 -24.94 13.15
C LEU A 306 -4.10 -24.79 13.48
N VAL A 307 -4.50 -25.07 14.73
CA VAL A 307 -5.91 -25.12 15.13
C VAL A 307 -6.08 -24.36 16.42
N GLU A 308 -6.94 -23.36 16.42
CA GLU A 308 -7.29 -22.56 17.60
C GLU A 308 -7.84 -23.46 18.72
N GLY A 309 -7.39 -23.23 19.96
CA GLY A 309 -7.73 -24.06 21.12
C GLY A 309 -6.93 -25.36 21.25
N ARG A 310 -6.17 -25.77 20.22
CA ARG A 310 -5.27 -26.94 20.28
C ARG A 310 -3.80 -26.56 20.15
N HIS A 311 -3.47 -25.71 19.18
CA HIS A 311 -2.10 -25.31 18.85
C HIS A 311 -1.79 -23.88 19.29
N PHE A 312 -2.79 -22.99 19.33
CA PHE A 312 -2.66 -21.61 19.80
C PHE A 312 -3.96 -21.15 20.47
N THR A 313 -3.87 -20.06 21.23
CA THR A 313 -4.96 -19.43 21.99
C THR A 313 -4.89 -17.93 21.87
#